data_AF-A0A0G0LM07-F1
#
_entry.id   AF-A0A0G0LM07-F1
#
_cell.length_a   1.000
_cell.length_b   1.000
_cell.length_c   1.000
_cell.angle_alpha   90.00
_cell.angle_beta   90.00
_cell.angle_gamma   90.00
#
_symmetry.space_group_name_H-M   'P 1'
#
loop_
_entity.id
_entity.type
_entity.pdbx_description
1 polymer ?
#
loop_
_entity_poly.entity_id
_entity_poly.type
_entity_poly.pdbx_seq_one_letter_code
_entity_poly.pdbx_strand_id
1 'polypeptide(L)'
;MKFFSAIFVAFLLLVLSMGSAKAVNSYTLEEIAMHASSTDCWMAIDGVVYNVSAYLSEHDREFDIRPWCGSDASEDYNTEAGRGKDHSPKADELLVNYKIGTLSTVSNISPTSVPVNNTVKKYNVFLPFLITIVLYFLSMKLLVKPKHDFIWNSVMLLGLIPSFIFGILMAMEIATPSLLYLHVELSIVFGVVCILHFLYRMKMYLSEGRFTLRKKK
;
A
#
# COMPACT_ATOMS: atom_id res chain seq x y z
N MET A 1 -41.00 16.44 -4.18
CA MET A 1 -40.33 15.11 -4.18
C MET A 1 -40.29 14.40 -5.54
N LYS A 2 -40.85 14.93 -6.64
CA LYS A 2 -40.81 14.27 -7.96
C LYS A 2 -39.63 14.67 -8.85
N PHE A 3 -39.02 15.85 -8.63
CA PHE A 3 -37.86 16.34 -9.40
C PHE A 3 -36.52 15.65 -9.06
N PHE A 4 -36.35 15.14 -7.84
CA PHE A 4 -35.13 14.43 -7.44
C PHE A 4 -34.99 13.05 -8.09
N SER A 5 -36.10 12.45 -8.52
CA SER A 5 -36.12 11.10 -9.12
C SER A 5 -35.64 11.10 -10.57
N ALA A 6 -35.98 12.13 -11.36
CA ALA A 6 -35.59 12.20 -12.77
C ALA A 6 -34.09 12.50 -12.96
N ILE A 7 -33.50 13.35 -12.10
CA ILE A 7 -32.06 13.66 -12.12
C ILE A 7 -31.24 12.44 -11.70
N PHE A 8 -31.73 11.67 -10.72
CA PHE A 8 -31.07 10.44 -10.27
C PHE A 8 -31.07 9.34 -11.33
N VAL A 9 -32.18 9.18 -12.06
CA VAL A 9 -32.29 8.21 -13.17
C VAL A 9 -31.43 8.63 -14.37
N ALA A 10 -31.39 9.93 -14.71
CA ALA A 10 -30.52 10.43 -15.77
C ALA A 10 -29.03 10.28 -15.42
N PHE A 11 -28.65 10.49 -14.15
CA PHE A 11 -27.29 10.29 -13.67
C PHE A 11 -26.91 8.80 -13.64
N LEU A 12 -27.85 7.92 -13.26
CA LEU A 12 -27.65 6.47 -13.29
C LEU A 12 -27.47 5.94 -14.72
N LEU A 13 -28.24 6.45 -15.68
CA LEU A 13 -28.10 6.10 -17.10
C LEU A 13 -26.81 6.65 -17.73
N LEU A 14 -26.34 7.83 -17.29
CA LEU A 14 -25.06 8.39 -17.73
C LEU A 14 -23.86 7.57 -17.22
N VAL A 15 -23.93 7.10 -15.98
CA VAL A 15 -22.88 6.25 -15.37
C VAL A 15 -22.82 4.87 -16.03
N LEU A 16 -23.95 4.35 -16.53
CA LEU A 16 -24.01 3.08 -17.27
C LEU A 16 -23.43 3.17 -18.70
N SER A 17 -23.17 4.37 -19.23
CA SER A 17 -22.63 4.61 -20.57
C SER A 17 -21.09 4.67 -20.63
N MET A 18 -20.39 4.61 -19.50
CA MET A 18 -18.92 4.62 -19.48
C MET A 18 -18.37 3.22 -19.77
N GLY A 19 -18.18 2.94 -21.06
CA GLY A 19 -17.43 1.79 -21.53
C GLY A 19 -16.00 1.81 -20.98
N SER A 20 -15.61 0.71 -20.33
CA SER A 20 -14.29 0.55 -19.73
C SER A 20 -13.24 0.32 -20.83
N ALA A 21 -12.39 1.31 -21.08
CA ALA A 21 -11.17 1.08 -21.85
C ALA A 21 -10.26 0.17 -21.02
N LYS A 22 -9.79 -0.93 -21.61
CA LYS A 22 -8.86 -1.88 -20.96
C LYS A 22 -7.53 -1.17 -20.72
N ALA A 23 -7.37 -0.59 -19.53
CA ALA A 23 -6.12 0.02 -19.11
C ALA A 23 -5.02 -1.04 -19.11
N VAL A 24 -3.95 -0.79 -19.86
CA VAL A 24 -2.72 -1.61 -19.81
C VAL A 24 -1.95 -1.13 -18.60
N ASN A 25 -1.77 -1.99 -17.60
CA ASN A 25 -0.99 -1.67 -16.40
C ASN A 25 0.50 -1.58 -16.76
N SER A 26 1.20 -0.62 -16.18
CA SER A 26 2.64 -0.41 -16.39
C SER A 26 3.38 -0.49 -15.04
N TYR A 27 4.50 -1.21 -14.99
CA TYR A 27 5.25 -1.50 -13.76
C TYR A 27 6.72 -1.11 -13.88
N THR A 28 7.33 -0.63 -12.81
CA THR A 28 8.77 -0.33 -12.73
C THR A 28 9.59 -1.56 -12.32
N LEU A 29 10.90 -1.56 -12.55
CA LEU A 29 11.77 -2.67 -12.08
C LEU A 29 11.79 -2.75 -10.55
N GLU A 30 11.71 -1.60 -9.86
CA GLU A 30 11.63 -1.54 -8.41
C GLU A 30 10.35 -2.19 -7.87
N GLU A 31 9.23 -2.03 -8.58
CA GLU A 31 7.98 -2.72 -8.26
C GLU A 31 8.09 -4.22 -8.50
N ILE A 32 8.69 -4.64 -9.62
CA ILE A 32 8.88 -6.04 -9.95
C ILE A 32 9.78 -6.73 -8.91
N ALA A 33 10.84 -6.07 -8.45
CA ALA A 33 11.75 -6.57 -7.42
C ALA A 33 11.08 -6.89 -6.07
N MET A 34 9.88 -6.35 -5.79
CA MET A 34 9.12 -6.73 -4.60
C MET A 34 8.49 -8.13 -4.70
N HIS A 35 8.40 -8.69 -5.91
CA HIS A 35 7.80 -9.98 -6.23
C HIS A 35 8.89 -11.02 -6.55
N ALA A 36 9.82 -11.22 -5.60
CA ALA A 36 11.01 -12.04 -5.75
C ALA A 36 10.93 -13.42 -5.04
N SER A 37 9.73 -13.88 -4.66
CA SER A 37 9.55 -15.10 -3.84
C SER A 37 8.90 -16.24 -4.62
N SER A 38 9.08 -17.49 -4.16
CA SER A 38 8.48 -18.67 -4.81
C SER A 38 6.95 -18.70 -4.78
N THR A 39 6.30 -17.93 -3.91
CA THR A 39 4.85 -17.80 -3.84
C THR A 39 4.31 -16.52 -4.48
N ASP A 40 5.21 -15.61 -4.85
CA ASP A 40 4.91 -14.31 -5.46
C ASP A 40 6.12 -13.89 -6.31
N CYS A 41 6.08 -14.31 -7.57
CA CYS A 41 7.18 -14.25 -8.52
C CYS A 41 6.73 -13.53 -9.80
N TRP A 42 7.26 -12.33 -10.02
CA TRP A 42 7.08 -11.59 -11.27
C TRP A 42 8.38 -11.49 -12.04
N MET A 43 8.29 -11.41 -13.36
CA MET A 43 9.44 -11.23 -14.25
C MET A 43 9.09 -10.22 -15.33
N ALA A 44 10.07 -9.40 -15.72
CA ALA A 44 10.02 -8.66 -16.97
C ALA A 44 10.70 -9.48 -18.08
N ILE A 45 10.04 -9.62 -19.23
CA ILE A 45 10.59 -10.27 -20.42
C ILE A 45 10.19 -9.41 -21.62
N ASP A 46 11.19 -8.90 -22.35
CA ASP A 46 11.06 -8.04 -23.53
C ASP A 46 10.13 -6.83 -23.33
N GLY A 47 10.25 -6.18 -22.16
CA GLY A 47 9.45 -5.01 -21.81
C GLY A 47 7.99 -5.33 -21.44
N VAL A 48 7.63 -6.60 -21.28
CA VAL A 48 6.32 -7.06 -20.79
C VAL A 48 6.49 -7.67 -19.41
N VAL A 49 5.50 -7.51 -18.54
CA VAL A 49 5.56 -7.98 -17.15
C VAL A 49 4.59 -9.13 -16.95
N TYR A 50 5.09 -10.20 -16.35
CA TYR A 50 4.40 -11.47 -16.17
C TYR A 50 4.37 -11.87 -14.69
N ASN A 51 3.21 -12.33 -14.22
CA ASN A 51 3.08 -12.99 -12.93
C ASN A 51 3.10 -14.50 -13.13
N VAL A 52 4.25 -15.11 -12.90
CA VAL A 52 4.49 -16.54 -13.14
C VAL A 52 4.38 -17.39 -11.88
N SER A 53 3.88 -16.82 -10.77
CA SER A 53 3.80 -17.50 -9.46
C SER A 53 3.13 -18.87 -9.52
N ALA A 54 2.04 -18.98 -10.28
CA ALA A 54 1.30 -20.24 -10.46
C ALA A 54 2.01 -21.22 -11.42
N TYR A 55 2.88 -20.70 -12.30
CA TYR A 55 3.57 -21.49 -13.32
C TYR A 55 4.85 -22.15 -12.82
N LEU A 56 5.48 -21.58 -11.78
CA LEU A 56 6.77 -22.05 -11.26
C LEU A 56 6.81 -23.58 -11.11
N SER A 57 5.84 -24.19 -10.42
CA SER A 57 5.82 -25.63 -10.18
C SER A 57 5.65 -26.52 -11.43
N GLU A 58 5.10 -25.96 -12.51
CA GLU A 58 5.01 -26.67 -13.80
C GLU A 58 6.33 -26.58 -14.57
N HIS A 59 7.00 -25.42 -14.49
CA HIS A 59 8.29 -25.18 -15.14
C HIS A 59 9.46 -25.89 -14.44
N ASP A 60 9.45 -25.95 -13.10
CA ASP A 60 10.49 -26.55 -12.24
C ASP A 60 10.80 -28.02 -12.57
N ARG A 61 9.90 -28.70 -13.30
CA ARG A 61 10.09 -30.08 -13.76
C ARG A 61 11.24 -30.21 -14.74
N GLU A 62 11.54 -29.16 -15.47
CA GLU A 62 12.61 -29.11 -16.46
C GLU A 62 13.77 -28.22 -15.98
N PHE A 63 13.45 -27.05 -15.42
CA PHE A 63 14.45 -26.08 -14.97
C PHE A 63 13.88 -25.12 -13.91
N ASP A 64 14.65 -24.84 -12.85
CA ASP A 64 14.22 -23.91 -11.79
C ASP A 64 14.41 -22.47 -12.25
N ILE A 65 13.30 -21.74 -12.40
CA ILE A 65 13.30 -20.32 -12.81
C ILE A 65 13.15 -19.33 -11.64
N ARG A 66 13.08 -19.81 -10.40
CA ARG A 66 12.98 -18.93 -9.22
C ARG A 66 14.14 -17.94 -9.06
N PRO A 67 15.38 -18.20 -9.52
CA PRO A 67 16.44 -17.21 -9.46
C PRO A 67 16.14 -15.88 -10.20
N TRP A 68 15.19 -15.89 -11.14
CA TRP A 68 14.78 -14.70 -11.91
C TRP A 68 13.54 -14.00 -11.34
N CYS A 69 12.99 -14.48 -10.22
CA CYS A 69 11.88 -13.78 -9.59
C CYS A 69 12.31 -12.37 -9.16
N GLY A 70 11.52 -11.38 -9.57
CA GLY A 70 11.75 -9.97 -9.25
C GLY A 70 12.77 -9.27 -10.14
N SER A 71 13.15 -9.86 -11.28
CA SER A 71 14.12 -9.25 -12.21
C SER A 71 13.62 -9.14 -13.65
N ASP A 72 14.43 -8.49 -14.47
CA ASP A 72 14.35 -8.59 -15.93
C ASP A 72 15.06 -9.89 -16.37
N ALA A 73 14.28 -10.81 -16.91
CA ALA A 73 14.71 -12.13 -17.37
C ALA A 73 14.77 -12.21 -18.89
N SER A 74 14.76 -11.08 -19.62
CA SER A 74 14.72 -11.07 -21.09
C SER A 74 15.88 -11.83 -21.71
N GLU A 75 17.10 -11.65 -21.20
CA GLU A 75 18.29 -12.35 -21.72
C GLU A 75 18.20 -13.86 -21.48
N ASP A 76 17.86 -14.28 -20.26
CA ASP A 76 17.78 -15.69 -19.91
C ASP A 76 16.58 -16.39 -20.58
N TYR A 77 15.49 -15.67 -20.80
CA TYR A 77 14.38 -16.16 -21.61
C TYR A 77 14.81 -16.38 -23.06
N ASN A 78 15.45 -15.41 -23.69
CA ASN A 78 15.85 -15.51 -25.10
C ASN A 78 17.04 -16.48 -25.32
N THR A 79 17.73 -16.91 -24.26
CA THR A 79 18.86 -17.83 -24.38
C THR A 79 18.65 -19.18 -23.71
N GLU A 80 17.47 -19.43 -23.13
CA GLU A 80 17.19 -20.57 -22.26
C GLU A 80 18.28 -20.74 -21.18
N ALA A 81 18.56 -19.65 -20.44
CA ALA A 81 19.62 -19.54 -19.44
C ALA A 81 21.03 -19.86 -19.99
N GLY A 82 21.38 -19.26 -21.14
CA GLY A 82 22.70 -19.40 -21.76
C GLY A 82 22.91 -20.66 -22.60
N ARG A 83 21.85 -21.44 -22.87
CA ARG A 83 21.89 -22.58 -23.82
C ARG A 83 21.89 -22.13 -25.29
N GLY A 84 21.69 -20.85 -25.55
CA GLY A 84 21.79 -20.22 -26.88
C GLY A 84 20.67 -20.65 -27.81
N LYS A 85 19.49 -20.96 -27.26
CA LYS A 85 18.28 -21.31 -28.00
C LYS A 85 17.14 -20.42 -27.52
N ASP A 86 16.35 -19.96 -28.48
CA ASP A 86 15.09 -19.29 -28.19
C ASP A 86 14.08 -20.32 -27.69
N HIS A 87 13.17 -19.90 -26.81
CA HIS A 87 12.04 -20.72 -26.42
C HIS A 87 11.16 -21.09 -27.63
N SER A 88 10.49 -22.24 -27.55
CA SER A 88 9.56 -22.66 -28.62
C SER A 88 8.37 -21.69 -28.75
N PRO A 89 7.76 -21.55 -29.95
CA PRO A 89 6.55 -20.73 -30.12
C PRO A 89 5.41 -21.09 -29.16
N LYS A 90 5.37 -22.36 -28.71
CA LYS A 90 4.37 -22.82 -27.75
C LYS A 90 4.59 -22.24 -26.35
N ALA A 91 5.84 -22.02 -25.97
CA ALA A 91 6.20 -21.38 -24.71
C ALA A 91 5.83 -19.88 -24.75
N ASP A 92 6.04 -19.21 -25.89
CA ASP A 92 5.60 -17.81 -26.09
C ASP A 92 4.08 -17.68 -25.92
N GLU A 93 3.30 -18.57 -26.54
CA GLU A 93 1.84 -18.60 -26.37
C GLU A 93 1.43 -18.82 -24.91
N LEU A 94 2.15 -19.69 -24.19
CA LEU A 94 1.87 -19.97 -22.79
C LEU A 94 2.17 -18.76 -21.91
N LEU A 95 3.27 -18.06 -22.19
CA LEU A 95 3.73 -16.88 -21.46
C LEU A 95 2.67 -15.76 -21.47
N VAL A 96 1.94 -15.60 -22.58
CA VAL A 96 0.84 -14.61 -22.71
C VAL A 96 -0.23 -14.78 -21.62
N ASN A 97 -0.48 -15.99 -21.13
CA ASN A 97 -1.49 -16.24 -20.08
C ASN A 97 -1.11 -15.64 -18.73
N TYR A 98 0.19 -15.38 -18.51
CA TYR A 98 0.71 -14.82 -17.27
C TYR A 98 0.93 -13.31 -17.35
N LYS A 99 0.60 -12.67 -18.47
CA LYS A 99 0.80 -11.23 -18.68
C LYS A 99 -0.06 -10.40 -17.75
N ILE A 100 0.57 -9.49 -17.03
CA ILE A 100 -0.10 -8.52 -16.14
C ILE A 100 0.08 -7.07 -16.58
N GLY A 101 1.08 -6.75 -17.39
CA GLY A 101 1.33 -5.38 -17.86
C GLY A 101 2.58 -5.22 -18.72
N THR A 102 3.11 -4.00 -18.76
CA THR A 102 4.34 -3.62 -19.47
C THR A 102 5.36 -2.94 -18.56
N LEU A 103 6.63 -3.00 -18.92
CA LEU A 103 7.70 -2.35 -18.17
C LEU A 103 7.73 -0.84 -18.45
N SER A 104 7.66 -0.04 -17.39
CA SER A 104 7.76 1.41 -17.42
C SER A 104 9.22 1.82 -17.52
N THR A 105 9.71 2.09 -18.72
CA THR A 105 10.99 2.79 -18.90
C THR A 105 10.75 4.29 -18.69
N VAL A 106 11.31 4.85 -17.61
CA VAL A 106 11.32 6.30 -17.36
C VAL A 106 12.23 6.98 -18.38
N SER A 107 11.80 7.05 -19.64
CA SER A 107 12.50 7.72 -20.75
C SER A 107 11.55 7.96 -21.92
N ASN A 108 10.40 8.58 -21.65
CA ASN A 108 9.68 9.39 -22.64
C ASN A 108 8.75 10.37 -21.92
N ILE A 109 9.35 11.37 -21.26
CA ILE A 109 8.65 12.63 -21.00
C ILE A 109 8.58 13.36 -22.36
N SER A 110 7.54 13.06 -23.12
CA SER A 110 6.99 14.01 -24.10
C SER A 110 5.74 14.63 -23.47
N PRO A 111 5.74 15.95 -23.19
CA PRO A 111 4.62 16.60 -22.53
C PRO A 111 3.50 16.84 -23.55
N THR A 112 2.68 15.83 -23.84
CA THR A 112 1.42 16.06 -24.59
C THR A 112 0.33 15.07 -24.17
N SER A 113 -0.51 15.56 -23.24
CA SER A 113 -1.94 15.28 -23.06
C SER A 113 -2.48 13.86 -23.35
N VAL A 114 -2.47 12.99 -22.34
CA VAL A 114 -3.54 11.99 -22.10
C VAL A 114 -3.73 11.90 -20.57
N PRO A 115 -4.97 11.86 -20.04
CA PRO A 115 -5.18 11.68 -18.61
C PRO A 115 -4.75 10.27 -18.24
N VAL A 116 -3.52 10.15 -17.77
CA VAL A 116 -2.97 8.96 -17.12
C VAL A 116 -3.78 8.75 -15.85
N ASN A 117 -4.89 8.02 -15.96
CA ASN A 117 -5.60 7.49 -14.80
C ASN A 117 -4.84 6.25 -14.31
N ASN A 118 -3.56 6.45 -13.99
CA ASN A 118 -2.84 5.59 -13.08
C ASN A 118 -3.52 5.80 -11.73
N THR A 119 -4.59 5.05 -11.48
CA THR A 119 -4.91 4.66 -10.12
C THR A 119 -3.88 3.63 -9.69
N VAL A 120 -2.60 4.02 -9.68
CA VAL A 120 -1.82 3.78 -8.47
C VAL A 120 -2.77 4.23 -7.39
N LYS A 121 -3.27 3.32 -6.55
CA LYS A 121 -3.89 3.74 -5.30
C LYS A 121 -2.77 4.44 -4.56
N LYS A 122 -2.57 5.72 -4.90
CA LYS A 122 -1.63 6.59 -4.25
C LYS A 122 -2.14 6.60 -2.83
N TYR A 123 -1.40 5.90 -1.97
CA TYR A 123 -1.80 5.74 -0.60
C TYR A 123 -1.97 7.15 -0.05
N ASN A 124 -3.22 7.52 0.18
CA ASN A 124 -3.55 8.88 0.50
C ASN A 124 -3.35 9.01 2.00
N VAL A 125 -2.12 9.25 2.44
CA VAL A 125 -1.73 9.41 3.86
C VAL A 125 -2.64 10.42 4.58
N PHE A 126 -3.21 11.37 3.86
CA PHE A 126 -4.15 12.36 4.39
C PHE A 126 -5.51 11.77 4.79
N LEU A 127 -5.98 10.71 4.10
CA LEU A 127 -7.27 10.10 4.38
C LEU A 127 -7.33 9.37 5.74
N PRO A 128 -6.40 8.46 6.11
CA PRO A 128 -6.39 7.84 7.43
C PRO A 128 -6.09 8.87 8.53
N PHE A 129 -5.28 9.91 8.25
CA PHE A 129 -5.06 11.04 9.15
C PHE A 129 -6.36 11.82 9.46
N LEU A 130 -7.14 12.14 8.43
CA LEU A 130 -8.41 12.85 8.61
C LEU A 130 -9.44 11.98 9.35
N ILE A 131 -9.52 10.69 9.00
CA ILE A 131 -10.40 9.72 9.67
C ILE A 131 -10.03 9.60 11.15
N THR A 132 -8.75 9.51 11.50
CA THR A 132 -8.32 9.43 12.90
C THR A 132 -8.66 10.68 13.69
N ILE A 133 -8.50 11.87 13.11
CA ILE A 133 -8.92 13.13 13.74
C ILE A 133 -10.42 13.13 14.02
N VAL A 134 -11.23 12.77 13.02
CA VAL A 134 -12.70 12.74 13.16
C VAL A 134 -13.12 11.72 14.21
N LEU A 135 -12.57 10.51 14.18
CA LEU A 135 -12.86 9.46 15.16
C LEU A 135 -12.42 9.86 16.58
N TYR A 136 -11.27 10.53 16.72
CA TYR A 136 -10.81 11.04 18.01
C TYR A 136 -11.81 12.03 18.61
N PHE A 137 -12.22 13.07 17.86
CA PHE A 137 -13.18 14.06 18.36
C PHE A 137 -14.60 13.49 18.53
N LEU A 138 -15.00 12.56 17.66
CA LEU A 138 -16.28 11.87 17.78
C LEU A 138 -16.30 11.00 19.05
N SER A 139 -15.21 10.30 19.36
CA SER A 139 -15.09 9.50 20.59
C SER A 139 -15.19 10.39 21.83
N MET A 140 -14.60 11.58 21.81
CA MET A 140 -14.71 12.56 22.91
C MET A 140 -16.13 13.10 23.10
N LYS A 141 -16.96 13.09 22.05
CA LYS A 141 -18.34 13.59 22.07
C LYS A 141 -19.36 12.50 22.41
N LEU A 142 -19.11 11.26 21.98
CA LEU A 142 -20.00 10.11 22.18
C LEU A 142 -19.70 9.33 23.46
N LEU A 143 -18.44 9.25 23.88
CA LEU A 143 -18.07 8.56 25.10
C LEU A 143 -18.38 9.47 26.29
N VAL A 144 -19.26 8.99 27.18
CA VAL A 144 -19.56 9.63 28.46
C VAL A 144 -18.23 9.97 29.14
N LYS A 145 -18.01 11.26 29.47
CA LYS A 145 -16.77 11.74 30.09
C LYS A 145 -16.36 10.79 31.22
N PRO A 146 -15.30 9.99 31.05
CA PRO A 146 -14.93 9.03 32.06
C PRO A 146 -14.52 9.81 33.31
N LYS A 147 -14.99 9.34 34.47
CA LYS A 147 -14.74 10.00 35.76
C LYS A 147 -13.25 10.02 36.16
N HIS A 148 -12.41 9.31 35.41
CA HIS A 148 -10.99 9.15 35.70
C HIS A 148 -10.14 9.04 34.43
N ASP A 149 -9.05 9.81 34.38
CA ASP A 149 -8.04 9.85 33.31
C ASP A 149 -7.29 8.52 33.09
N PHE A 150 -7.54 7.53 33.95
CA PHE A 150 -6.89 6.22 33.92
C PHE A 150 -7.13 5.48 32.61
N ILE A 151 -8.37 5.49 32.10
CA ILE A 151 -8.74 4.76 30.88
C ILE A 151 -7.92 5.24 29.67
N TRP A 152 -7.82 6.56 29.48
CA TRP A 152 -7.07 7.12 28.35
C TRP A 152 -5.56 6.90 28.47
N ASN A 153 -5.00 7.00 29.68
CA ASN A 153 -3.59 6.70 29.92
C ASN A 153 -3.27 5.21 29.71
N SER A 154 -4.17 4.31 30.12
CA SER A 154 -4.03 2.87 29.88
C SER A 154 -4.15 2.50 28.41
N VAL A 155 -5.06 3.13 27.66
CA VAL A 155 -5.20 2.92 26.21
C VAL A 155 -3.94 3.36 25.46
N MET A 156 -3.36 4.51 25.83
CA MET A 156 -2.10 4.99 25.25
C MET A 156 -0.92 4.06 25.56
N LEU A 157 -0.82 3.58 26.81
CA LEU A 157 0.23 2.65 27.22
C LEU A 157 0.11 1.30 26.49
N LEU A 158 -1.12 0.79 26.35
CA LEU A 158 -1.38 -0.48 25.69
C LEU A 158 -1.03 -0.42 24.19
N GLY A 159 -1.28 0.72 23.53
CA GLY A 159 -0.91 0.93 22.13
C GLY A 159 0.61 0.96 21.87
N LEU A 160 1.43 1.20 22.90
CA LEU A 160 2.89 1.16 22.80
C LEU A 160 3.43 -0.27 22.62
N ILE A 161 2.77 -1.26 23.22
CA ILE A 161 3.23 -2.66 23.23
C ILE A 161 3.29 -3.25 21.81
N PRO A 162 2.23 -3.17 20.98
CA PRO A 162 2.30 -3.60 19.59
C PRO A 162 3.34 -2.84 18.77
N SER A 163 3.50 -1.53 19.01
CA SER A 163 4.48 -0.70 18.29
C SER A 163 5.92 -1.13 18.60
N PHE A 164 6.21 -1.48 19.85
CA PHE A 164 7.54 -1.94 20.27
C PHE A 164 7.86 -3.33 19.72
N ILE A 165 6.92 -4.28 19.81
CA ILE A 165 7.05 -5.62 19.23
C ILE A 165 7.30 -5.52 17.72
N PHE A 166 6.55 -4.65 17.04
CA PHE A 166 6.75 -4.43 15.61
C PHE A 166 8.13 -3.87 15.28
N GLY A 167 8.61 -2.89 16.06
CA GLY A 167 9.96 -2.32 15.88
C GLY A 167 11.08 -3.37 16.00
N ILE A 168 10.92 -4.35 16.89
CA ILE A 168 11.84 -5.49 17.00
C ILE A 168 11.80 -6.36 15.74
N LEU A 169 10.62 -6.67 15.21
CA LEU A 169 10.49 -7.48 13.98
C LEU A 169 11.15 -6.80 12.77
N MET A 170 11.04 -5.48 12.67
CA MET A 170 11.73 -4.68 11.65
C MET A 170 13.25 -4.73 11.80
N ALA A 171 13.75 -4.56 13.03
CA ALA A 171 15.18 -4.59 13.31
C ALA A 171 15.81 -5.96 13.04
N MET A 172 15.01 -7.02 13.08
CA MET A 172 15.46 -8.38 12.75
C MET A 172 15.34 -8.71 11.25
N GLU A 173 14.92 -7.76 10.41
CA GLU A 173 14.70 -7.96 8.95
C GLU A 173 13.72 -9.11 8.62
N ILE A 174 12.83 -9.45 9.55
CA ILE A 174 11.83 -10.52 9.37
C ILE A 174 10.58 -10.00 8.62
N ALA A 175 10.49 -8.68 8.40
CA ALA A 175 9.29 -8.04 7.89
C ALA A 175 9.18 -8.07 6.36
N THR A 176 8.00 -8.48 5.86
CA THR A 176 7.66 -8.40 4.44
C THR A 176 7.30 -6.96 4.02
N PRO A 177 7.36 -6.60 2.73
CA PRO A 177 6.98 -5.27 2.25
C PRO A 177 5.57 -4.86 2.71
N SER A 178 4.60 -5.76 2.65
CA SER A 178 3.23 -5.53 3.12
C SER A 178 3.15 -5.21 4.62
N LEU A 179 3.98 -5.88 5.43
CA LEU A 179 4.06 -5.65 6.87
C LEU A 179 4.68 -4.28 7.18
N LEU A 180 5.69 -3.87 6.41
CA LEU A 180 6.32 -2.56 6.49
C LEU A 180 5.32 -1.43 6.21
N TYR A 181 4.51 -1.54 5.14
CA TYR A 181 3.45 -0.58 4.86
C TYR A 181 2.49 -0.45 6.04
N LEU A 182 1.94 -1.56 6.53
CA LEU A 182 0.98 -1.57 7.65
C LEU A 182 1.52 -0.87 8.90
N HIS A 183 2.82 -0.99 9.18
CA HIS A 183 3.44 -0.31 10.30
C HIS A 183 3.61 1.18 10.13
N VAL A 184 4.00 1.64 8.94
CA VAL A 184 4.07 3.07 8.67
C VAL A 184 2.68 3.69 8.87
N GLU A 185 1.63 3.03 8.38
CA GLU A 185 0.25 3.50 8.56
C GLU A 185 -0.17 3.56 10.03
N LEU A 186 0.04 2.46 10.77
CA LEU A 186 -0.33 2.37 12.18
C LEU A 186 0.48 3.32 13.06
N SER A 187 1.76 3.54 12.73
CA SER A 187 2.64 4.49 13.44
C SER A 187 2.22 5.93 13.24
N ILE A 188 1.80 6.31 12.02
CA ILE A 188 1.25 7.64 11.75
C ILE A 188 -0.05 7.84 12.55
N VAL A 189 -0.97 6.87 12.50
CA VAL A 189 -2.23 6.91 13.24
C VAL A 189 -2.00 7.05 14.76
N PHE A 190 -1.15 6.19 15.32
CA PHE A 190 -0.86 6.19 16.76
C PHE A 190 -0.14 7.48 17.18
N GLY A 191 0.86 7.93 16.42
CA GLY A 191 1.59 9.16 16.68
C GLY A 191 0.67 10.39 16.71
N VAL A 192 -0.27 10.49 15.78
CA VAL A 192 -1.25 11.58 15.72
C VAL A 192 -2.18 11.55 16.92
N VAL A 193 -2.67 10.37 17.30
CA VAL A 193 -3.50 10.18 18.50
C VAL A 193 -2.75 10.60 19.77
N CYS A 194 -1.47 10.21 19.92
CA CYS A 194 -0.63 10.63 21.04
C CYS A 194 -0.41 12.15 21.08
N ILE A 195 -0.09 12.78 19.94
CA ILE A 195 0.15 14.23 19.86
C ILE A 195 -1.15 15.00 20.19
N LEU A 196 -2.29 14.61 19.62
CA LEU A 196 -3.57 15.26 19.90
C LEU A 196 -3.97 15.11 21.36
N HIS A 197 -3.80 13.93 21.94
CA HIS A 197 -4.05 13.70 23.36
C HIS A 197 -3.12 14.53 24.25
N PHE A 198 -1.83 14.58 23.92
CA PHE A 198 -0.85 15.41 24.62
C PHE A 198 -1.27 16.88 24.56
N LEU A 199 -1.55 17.45 23.38
CA LEU A 199 -1.98 18.83 23.19
C LEU A 199 -3.28 19.16 23.92
N TYR A 200 -4.25 18.24 23.91
CA TYR A 200 -5.48 18.38 24.70
C TYR A 200 -5.17 18.49 26.20
N ARG A 201 -4.25 17.66 26.69
CA ARG A 201 -3.86 17.60 28.11
C ARG A 201 -2.86 18.68 28.52
N MET A 202 -2.18 19.33 27.57
CA MET A 202 -1.19 20.38 27.83
C MET A 202 -1.75 21.53 28.67
N LYS A 203 -3.01 21.91 28.48
CA LYS A 203 -3.63 22.97 29.30
C LYS A 203 -3.72 22.57 30.77
N MET A 204 -3.96 21.29 31.09
CA MET A 204 -3.99 20.81 32.48
C MET A 204 -2.59 20.82 33.09
N TYR A 205 -1.59 20.27 32.38
CA TYR A 205 -0.19 20.28 32.83
C TYR A 205 0.35 21.69 33.08
N LEU A 206 0.02 22.64 32.19
CA LEU A 206 0.40 24.05 32.33
C LEU A 206 -0.36 24.79 33.44
N SER A 207 -1.52 24.28 33.87
CA SER A 207 -2.32 24.85 34.97
C SER A 207 -1.87 24.34 36.35
N GLU A 208 -1.54 23.05 36.45
CA GLU A 208 -1.03 22.44 37.69
C GLU A 208 0.37 22.96 38.04
N GLY A 209 1.27 23.10 37.05
CA GLY A 209 2.59 23.70 37.24
C GLY A 209 2.55 25.17 37.67
N ARG A 210 1.48 25.90 37.32
CA ARG A 210 1.28 27.30 37.74
C ARG A 210 0.80 27.42 39.18
N PHE A 211 0.05 26.43 39.67
CA PHE A 211 -0.46 26.41 41.04
C PHE A 211 0.63 26.05 42.07
N THR A 212 1.56 25.15 41.73
CA THR A 212 2.71 24.82 42.59
C THR A 212 3.71 25.96 42.70
N LEU A 213 3.95 26.74 41.64
CA LEU A 213 4.81 27.92 41.68
C LEU A 213 4.19 29.08 42.50
N ARG A 214 2.86 29.23 42.49
CA ARG A 214 2.16 30.29 43.24
C ARG A 214 2.02 29.98 44.73
N LYS A 215 2.02 28.70 45.14
CA LYS A 215 2.02 28.28 46.56
C LYS A 215 3.40 28.38 47.24
N LYS A 216 4.47 28.60 46.47
CA LYS A 216 5.86 28.69 46.96
C LYS A 216 6.37 30.12 47.16
N LYS A 217 5.51 31.12 47.03
CA LYS A 217 5.74 32.52 47.43
C LYS A 217 4.85 32.84 48.62
#